data_AF-A0A7S1S3U7-F1
#
_entry.id   AF-A0A7S1S3U7-F1
#
_cell.length_a   1.000
_cell.length_b   1.000
_cell.length_c   1.000
_cell.angle_alpha   90.00
_cell.angle_beta   90.00
_cell.angle_gamma   90.00
#
_symmetry.space_group_name_H-M   'P 1'
#
loop_
_entity.id
_entity.type
_entity.pdbx_description
1 polymer ?
#
loop_
_entity_poly.entity_id
_entity_poly.type
_entity_poly.pdbx_seq_one_letter_code
_entity_poly.pdbx_strand_id
1 'polypeptide(L)'
;EHKYYAPQWSSRFPQAEVWISPRTFSWPVDFGPYLPLVGFPRGKELQQVPKDAAKAPWYSQGIDHLQITMDYAPRTVFEETVMYHRPSGTFVCTDMLIGLSDEPPEILTRSPYLEGLLWFSRNTPLDTVDTSSPVTVRDGYQKSTLLLNNINPRSLLSVAAGDLA
;
A
#
# COMPACT_ATOMS: atom_id res chain seq x y z
N GLU A 1 2.51 -0.99 9.59
CA GLU A 1 3.38 -2.16 9.41
C GLU A 1 3.48 -3.14 10.60
N HIS A 2 4.34 -2.93 11.60
CA HIS A 2 4.57 -3.93 12.65
C HIS A 2 3.62 -3.77 13.85
N LYS A 3 2.41 -4.33 13.70
CA LYS A 3 1.32 -4.38 14.70
C LYS A 3 1.72 -5.00 16.04
N TYR A 4 2.92 -5.56 16.12
CA TYR A 4 3.48 -6.19 17.31
C TYR A 4 3.46 -5.28 18.53
N TYR A 5 3.67 -3.96 18.36
CA TYR A 5 3.72 -3.01 19.49
C TYR A 5 2.41 -2.28 19.78
N ALA A 6 1.43 -2.34 18.86
CA ALA A 6 0.18 -1.60 19.02
C ALA A 6 -0.59 -2.00 20.30
N PRO A 7 -0.68 -3.29 20.67
CA PRO A 7 -1.30 -3.68 21.93
C PRO A 7 -0.62 -3.12 23.19
N GLN A 8 0.71 -3.17 23.26
CA GLN A 8 1.52 -2.70 24.38
C GLN A 8 1.44 -1.18 24.50
N TRP A 9 1.47 -0.47 23.36
CA TRP A 9 1.24 0.98 23.32
C TRP A 9 -0.16 1.32 23.85
N SER A 10 -1.20 0.62 23.39
CA SER A 10 -2.57 0.85 23.86
C SER A 10 -2.75 0.54 25.36
N SER A 11 -1.94 -0.37 25.90
CA SER A 11 -1.90 -0.68 27.34
C SER A 11 -1.24 0.44 28.13
N ARG A 12 -0.14 1.00 27.61
CA ARG A 12 0.62 2.09 28.24
C ARG A 12 -0.13 3.43 28.20
N PHE A 13 -0.95 3.63 27.16
CA PHE A 13 -1.75 4.83 26.92
C PHE A 13 -3.23 4.45 26.82
N PRO A 14 -3.91 4.22 27.96
CA PRO A 14 -5.26 3.65 27.97
C PRO A 14 -6.30 4.55 27.29
N GLN A 15 -6.08 5.86 27.26
CA GLN A 15 -6.94 6.84 26.58
C GLN A 15 -6.69 6.94 25.07
N ALA A 16 -5.64 6.31 24.55
CA ALA A 16 -5.38 6.33 23.12
C ALA A 16 -6.45 5.54 22.36
N GLU A 17 -6.97 6.15 21.30
CA GLU A 17 -7.78 5.51 20.29
C GLU A 17 -6.90 4.70 19.35
N VAL A 18 -7.38 3.54 18.91
CA VAL A 18 -6.64 2.66 18.00
C VAL A 18 -7.45 2.55 16.70
N TRP A 19 -6.84 3.05 15.63
CA TRP A 19 -7.42 3.04 14.29
C TRP A 19 -6.65 2.07 13.39
N ILE A 20 -7.38 1.23 12.67
CA ILE A 20 -6.83 0.18 11.81
C ILE A 20 -7.29 0.37 10.36
N SER A 21 -6.37 0.15 9.43
CA SER A 21 -6.69 0.07 8.01
C SER A 21 -7.61 -1.13 7.73
N PRO A 22 -8.65 -0.99 6.88
CA PRO A 22 -9.80 -1.90 6.83
C PRO A 22 -9.51 -3.32 6.32
N ARG A 23 -8.54 -3.50 5.42
CA ARG A 23 -8.13 -4.78 4.82
C ARG A 23 -6.79 -5.30 5.37
N THR A 24 -6.21 -4.59 6.35
CA THR A 24 -4.87 -4.87 6.85
C THR A 24 -4.92 -5.77 8.08
N PHE A 25 -5.39 -7.02 7.97
CA PHE A 25 -5.28 -7.92 9.12
C PHE A 25 -5.09 -9.41 8.78
N SER A 26 -3.80 -9.76 8.67
CA SER A 26 -3.20 -11.10 8.79
C SER A 26 -3.57 -12.16 7.75
N TRP A 27 -2.60 -13.02 7.47
CA TRP A 27 -2.70 -14.17 6.57
C TRP A 27 -2.38 -15.43 7.37
N PRO A 28 -3.10 -16.56 7.18
CA PRO A 28 -4.21 -16.77 6.24
C PRO A 28 -5.60 -16.49 6.85
N VAL A 29 -5.67 -16.01 8.08
CA VAL A 29 -6.93 -15.75 8.79
C VAL A 29 -7.24 -14.25 8.70
N ASP A 30 -8.43 -13.89 8.25
CA ASP A 30 -8.96 -12.55 8.51
C ASP A 30 -9.26 -12.49 10.01
N PHE A 31 -8.32 -11.94 10.77
CA PHE A 31 -8.47 -11.84 12.22
C PHE A 31 -9.38 -10.65 12.60
N GLY A 32 -10.12 -10.03 11.67
CA GLY A 32 -11.21 -9.07 11.96
C GLY A 32 -11.98 -9.35 13.27
N PRO A 33 -12.48 -10.59 13.50
CA PRO A 33 -13.16 -10.98 14.74
C PRO A 33 -12.23 -11.40 15.89
N TYR A 34 -10.95 -11.64 15.65
CA TYR A 34 -9.97 -12.16 16.62
C TYR A 34 -8.93 -11.11 17.06
N LEU A 35 -8.97 -9.88 16.53
CA LEU A 35 -8.11 -8.75 16.90
C LEU A 35 -7.95 -8.53 18.43
N PRO A 36 -8.99 -8.64 19.26
CA PRO A 36 -8.85 -8.51 20.72
C PRO A 36 -8.02 -9.62 21.38
N LEU A 37 -7.85 -10.77 20.71
CA LEU A 37 -7.06 -11.91 21.20
C LEU A 37 -5.57 -11.76 20.88
N VAL A 38 -5.18 -10.74 20.11
CA VAL A 38 -3.80 -10.50 19.65
C VAL A 38 -3.02 -9.62 20.63
N GLY A 39 -3.40 -9.64 21.91
CA GLY A 39 -2.69 -8.97 23.01
C GLY A 39 -3.22 -7.59 23.40
N PHE A 40 -4.29 -7.09 22.78
CA PHE A 40 -4.91 -5.82 23.18
C PHE A 40 -5.57 -5.95 24.58
N PRO A 41 -5.57 -4.90 25.41
CA PRO A 41 -6.31 -4.90 26.67
C PRO A 41 -7.78 -5.28 26.47
N ARG A 42 -8.35 -6.04 27.41
CA ARG A 42 -9.78 -6.35 27.41
C ARG A 42 -10.59 -5.04 27.38
N GLY A 43 -11.51 -4.95 26.43
CA GLY A 43 -12.36 -3.76 26.24
C GLY A 43 -11.71 -2.62 25.44
N LYS A 44 -10.49 -2.78 24.92
CA LYS A 44 -9.92 -1.82 23.97
C LYS A 44 -10.70 -1.89 22.65
N GLU A 45 -11.31 -0.76 22.29
CA GLU A 45 -12.00 -0.59 21.01
C GLU A 45 -10.99 -0.35 19.89
N LEU A 46 -11.20 -1.06 18.78
CA LEU A 46 -10.40 -0.96 17.57
C LEU A 46 -11.32 -0.46 16.46
N GLN A 47 -11.00 0.71 15.91
CA GLN A 47 -11.86 1.41 14.95
C GLN A 47 -11.27 1.30 13.55
N GLN A 48 -12.12 1.09 12.54
CA GLN A 48 -11.64 1.10 11.15
C GLN A 48 -11.48 2.54 10.66
N VAL A 49 -10.37 2.83 10.00
CA VAL A 49 -10.18 4.10 9.30
C VAL A 49 -11.27 4.21 8.21
N PRO A 50 -12.11 5.25 8.21
CA PRO A 50 -13.16 5.39 7.21
C PRO A 50 -12.53 5.63 5.84
N LYS A 51 -13.07 5.06 4.76
CA LYS A 51 -12.53 5.24 3.40
C LYS A 51 -12.51 6.70 2.93
N ASP A 52 -13.48 7.48 3.39
CA ASP A 52 -13.59 8.90 3.09
C ASP A 52 -12.93 9.70 4.20
N ALA A 53 -11.86 10.43 3.84
CA ALA A 53 -11.12 11.29 4.76
C ALA A 53 -12.02 12.29 5.49
N ALA A 54 -13.06 12.82 4.84
CA ALA A 54 -13.96 13.79 5.43
C ALA A 54 -14.78 13.25 6.62
N LYS A 55 -14.86 11.92 6.75
CA LYS A 55 -15.60 11.25 7.84
C LYS A 55 -14.71 10.89 9.03
N ALA A 56 -13.41 11.09 8.93
CA ALA A 56 -12.49 10.79 10.02
C ALA A 56 -12.54 11.88 11.12
N PRO A 57 -12.38 11.52 12.40
CA PRO A 57 -12.44 12.49 13.50
C PRO A 57 -11.31 13.52 13.47
N TRP A 58 -10.19 13.20 12.81
CA TRP A 58 -9.05 14.11 12.63
C TRP A 58 -9.18 15.06 11.42
N TYR A 59 -10.19 14.90 10.57
CA TYR A 59 -10.34 15.73 9.37
C TYR A 59 -10.49 17.22 9.67
N SER A 60 -11.27 17.54 10.71
CA SER A 60 -11.48 18.90 11.21
C SER A 60 -10.20 19.55 11.74
N GLN A 61 -9.21 18.74 12.12
CA GLN A 61 -7.88 19.18 12.55
C GLN A 61 -6.93 19.42 11.36
N GLY A 62 -7.43 19.29 10.12
CA GLY A 62 -6.64 19.49 8.92
C GLY A 62 -5.85 18.25 8.48
N ILE A 63 -6.15 17.07 9.01
CA ILE A 63 -5.49 15.83 8.61
C ILE A 63 -6.33 15.12 7.54
N ASP A 64 -5.78 15.00 6.34
CA ASP A 64 -6.26 14.11 5.29
C ASP A 64 -5.65 12.72 5.43
N HIS A 65 -6.30 11.73 4.82
CA HIS A 65 -5.69 10.42 4.65
C HIS A 65 -6.09 9.79 3.32
N LEU A 66 -5.29 8.84 2.87
CA LEU A 66 -5.59 8.01 1.71
C LEU A 66 -5.27 6.55 2.03
N GLN A 67 -6.19 5.66 1.68
CA GLN A 67 -5.99 4.22 1.76
C GLN A 67 -5.49 3.72 0.40
N ILE A 68 -4.25 3.26 0.36
CA ILE A 68 -3.62 2.66 -0.80
C ILE A 68 -3.78 1.15 -0.65
N THR A 69 -4.38 0.50 -1.64
CA THR A 69 -4.67 -0.93 -1.59
C THR A 69 -4.14 -1.62 -2.84
N MET A 70 -3.40 -2.71 -2.64
CA MET A 70 -2.85 -3.54 -3.69
C MET A 70 -3.27 -4.99 -3.45
N ASP A 71 -4.07 -5.53 -4.37
CA ASP A 71 -4.47 -6.94 -4.34
C ASP A 71 -3.30 -7.80 -4.83
N TYR A 72 -2.63 -8.49 -3.91
CA TYR A 72 -1.44 -9.30 -4.20
C TYR A 72 -1.82 -10.72 -4.68
N ALA A 73 -2.79 -11.34 -4.03
CA ALA A 73 -3.26 -12.68 -4.35
C ALA A 73 -4.72 -12.83 -3.87
N PRO A 74 -5.46 -13.89 -4.28
CA PRO A 74 -6.77 -14.16 -3.72
C PRO A 74 -6.72 -14.19 -2.19
N ARG A 75 -7.41 -13.22 -1.55
CA ARG A 75 -7.45 -13.00 -0.08
C ARG A 75 -6.15 -12.49 0.55
N THR A 76 -5.20 -11.97 -0.25
CA THR A 76 -3.99 -11.30 0.27
C THR A 76 -3.91 -9.90 -0.30
N VAL A 77 -3.90 -8.92 0.59
CA VAL A 77 -4.00 -7.52 0.25
C VAL A 77 -2.89 -6.81 0.99
N PHE A 78 -2.08 -6.05 0.26
CA PHE A 78 -1.26 -5.03 0.87
C PHE A 78 -2.11 -3.76 0.97
N GLU A 79 -2.14 -3.14 2.14
CA GLU A 79 -2.87 -1.90 2.34
C GLU A 79 -2.11 -0.99 3.29
N GLU A 80 -2.00 0.27 2.90
CA GLU A 80 -1.32 1.34 3.63
C GLU A 80 -2.29 2.51 3.79
N THR A 81 -2.39 3.06 5.00
CA THR A 81 -3.09 4.33 5.22
C THR A 81 -2.04 5.41 5.41
N VAL A 82 -1.93 6.29 4.42
CA VAL A 82 -1.05 7.47 4.51
C VAL A 82 -1.83 8.66 5.04
N MET A 83 -1.19 9.52 5.82
CA MET A 83 -1.80 10.71 6.40
C MET A 83 -1.07 11.98 5.97
N TYR A 84 -1.81 13.05 5.75
CA TYR A 84 -1.26 14.36 5.39
C TYR A 84 -1.85 15.45 6.27
N HIS A 85 -1.00 16.11 7.05
CA HIS A 85 -1.42 17.23 7.89
C HIS A 85 -1.28 18.54 7.10
N ARG A 86 -2.41 19.03 6.58
CA ARG A 86 -2.48 20.24 5.72
C ARG A 86 -1.81 21.47 6.33
N PRO A 87 -2.01 21.80 7.63
CA PRO A 87 -1.43 23.01 8.22
C PRO A 87 0.10 23.01 8.26
N SER A 88 0.75 21.87 8.51
CA SER A 88 2.22 21.80 8.56
C SER A 88 2.87 21.32 7.26
N GLY A 89 2.08 20.81 6.31
CA GLY A 89 2.60 20.15 5.12
C GLY A 89 3.31 18.83 5.43
N THR A 90 3.05 18.22 6.59
CA THR A 90 3.71 16.97 7.00
C THR A 90 2.95 15.76 6.47
N PHE A 91 3.67 14.89 5.78
CA PHE A 91 3.18 13.61 5.31
C PHE A 91 3.72 12.47 6.19
N VAL A 92 2.86 11.53 6.56
CA VAL A 92 3.20 10.35 7.35
C VAL A 92 2.82 9.10 6.54
N CYS A 93 3.82 8.29 6.25
CA CYS A 93 3.70 6.92 5.74
C CYS A 93 4.51 5.99 6.65
N THR A 94 4.07 4.75 6.86
CA THR A 94 4.83 3.80 7.69
C THR A 94 5.88 3.03 6.91
N ASP A 95 5.63 2.80 5.62
CA ASP A 95 6.39 1.79 4.87
C ASP A 95 7.27 2.43 3.81
N MET A 96 6.65 2.96 2.76
CA MET A 96 7.41 3.47 1.63
C MET A 96 6.70 4.63 0.93
N LEU A 97 7.46 5.69 0.68
CA LEU A 97 7.15 6.73 -0.29
C LEU A 97 8.05 6.52 -1.49
N ILE A 98 7.47 6.16 -2.64
CA ILE A 98 8.21 6.02 -3.90
C ILE A 98 7.78 7.15 -4.83
N GLY A 99 8.73 8.02 -5.15
CA GLY A 99 8.56 8.99 -6.23
C GLY A 99 8.87 8.32 -7.56
N LEU A 100 7.88 8.22 -8.44
CA LEU A 100 8.04 7.67 -9.78
C LEU A 100 7.56 8.70 -10.80
N SER A 101 8.15 8.66 -11.98
CA SER A 101 7.61 9.38 -13.13
C SER A 101 6.21 8.83 -13.43
N ASP A 102 5.30 9.69 -13.89
CA ASP A 102 4.02 9.21 -14.42
C ASP A 102 4.25 8.39 -15.70
N GLU A 103 5.22 8.78 -16.52
CA GLU A 103 5.54 8.09 -17.76
C GLU A 103 6.54 6.95 -17.56
N PRO A 104 6.34 5.81 -18.25
CA PRO A 104 7.32 4.74 -18.27
C PRO A 104 8.64 5.22 -18.92
N PRO A 105 9.80 4.77 -18.43
CA PRO A 105 11.05 4.91 -19.16
C PRO A 105 10.94 4.36 -20.58
N GLU A 106 11.59 5.03 -21.55
CA GLU A 106 11.48 4.69 -22.99
C GLU A 106 11.81 3.22 -23.30
N ILE A 107 12.72 2.60 -22.54
CA ILE A 107 13.04 1.17 -22.73
C ILE A 107 11.82 0.27 -22.49
N LEU A 108 10.92 0.63 -21.56
CA LEU A 108 9.73 -0.16 -21.25
C LEU A 108 8.62 -0.01 -22.28
N THR A 109 8.67 1.00 -23.14
CA THR A 109 7.68 1.20 -24.22
C THR A 109 8.03 0.43 -25.50
N ARG A 110 9.10 -0.35 -25.48
CA ARG A 110 9.59 -1.16 -26.60
C ARG A 110 9.42 -2.66 -26.28
N SER A 111 9.25 -3.46 -27.34
CA SER A 111 9.22 -4.93 -27.21
C SER A 111 10.58 -5.45 -26.69
N PRO A 112 10.61 -6.45 -25.77
CA PRO A 112 9.49 -7.26 -25.27
C PRO A 112 8.82 -6.73 -23.98
N TYR A 113 9.20 -5.53 -23.52
CA TYR A 113 8.72 -4.99 -22.24
C TYR A 113 7.32 -4.39 -22.33
N LEU A 114 7.00 -3.80 -23.50
CA LEU A 114 5.70 -3.22 -23.79
C LEU A 114 4.56 -4.22 -23.55
N GLU A 115 4.74 -5.46 -23.97
CA GLU A 115 3.79 -6.56 -23.82
C GLU A 115 3.52 -6.86 -22.33
N GLY A 116 4.54 -6.71 -21.48
CA GLY A 116 4.42 -6.79 -20.03
C GLY A 116 3.59 -5.64 -19.45
N LEU A 117 3.84 -4.40 -19.89
CA LEU A 117 3.03 -3.24 -19.45
C LEU A 117 1.56 -3.40 -19.86
N LEU A 118 1.30 -3.80 -21.10
CA LEU A 118 -0.04 -4.10 -21.59
C LEU A 118 -0.69 -5.28 -20.86
N TRP A 119 0.11 -6.19 -20.29
CA TRP A 119 -0.40 -7.23 -19.40
C TRP A 119 -0.89 -6.63 -18.08
N PHE A 120 -0.05 -5.83 -17.44
CA PHE A 120 -0.34 -5.19 -16.15
C PHE A 120 -1.48 -4.16 -16.20
N SER A 121 -1.82 -3.59 -17.35
CA SER A 121 -2.91 -2.62 -17.45
C SER A 121 -4.30 -3.24 -17.25
N ARG A 122 -4.42 -4.57 -17.25
CA ARG A 122 -5.70 -5.25 -17.00
C ARG A 122 -6.10 -5.16 -15.53
N ASN A 123 -7.40 -5.03 -15.26
CA ASN A 123 -7.96 -5.23 -13.92
C ASN A 123 -8.41 -6.69 -13.73
N THR A 124 -8.83 -7.34 -14.80
CA THR A 124 -9.16 -8.78 -14.82
C THR A 124 -8.47 -9.51 -15.98
N PRO A 125 -8.24 -10.83 -15.88
CA PRO A 125 -7.57 -11.58 -16.96
C PRO A 125 -8.27 -11.52 -18.33
N LEU A 126 -9.57 -11.20 -18.35
CA LEU A 126 -10.38 -11.16 -19.58
C LEU A 126 -10.52 -9.75 -20.17
N ASP A 127 -9.93 -8.73 -19.52
CA ASP A 127 -10.03 -7.36 -20.01
C ASP A 127 -9.37 -7.23 -21.38
N THR A 128 -10.10 -6.63 -22.32
CA THR A 128 -9.55 -6.18 -23.59
C THR A 128 -8.71 -4.93 -23.37
N VAL A 129 -7.56 -4.89 -24.04
CA VAL A 129 -6.56 -3.84 -23.84
C VAL A 129 -6.31 -3.14 -25.17
N ASP A 130 -6.47 -1.83 -25.19
CA ASP A 130 -6.08 -1.00 -26.34
C ASP A 130 -4.56 -0.85 -26.36
N THR A 131 -3.91 -1.60 -27.24
CA THR A 131 -2.45 -1.64 -27.36
C THR A 131 -1.85 -0.39 -27.99
N SER A 132 -2.68 0.49 -28.57
CA SER A 132 -2.24 1.72 -29.23
C SER A 132 -2.28 2.95 -28.30
N SER A 133 -2.96 2.84 -27.15
CA SER A 133 -3.17 3.96 -26.24
C SER A 133 -1.98 4.17 -25.28
N PRO A 134 -1.36 5.37 -25.28
CA PRO A 134 -0.33 5.70 -24.29
C PRO A 134 -0.83 5.65 -22.84
N VAL A 135 -2.12 5.90 -22.62
CA VAL A 135 -2.75 5.83 -21.29
C VAL A 135 -2.73 4.40 -20.75
N THR A 136 -2.95 3.42 -21.62
CA THR A 136 -2.92 2.01 -21.27
C THR A 136 -1.53 1.55 -20.87
N VAL A 137 -0.51 1.98 -21.62
CA VAL A 137 0.90 1.69 -21.30
C VAL A 137 1.29 2.32 -19.95
N ARG A 138 0.82 3.56 -19.69
CA ARG A 138 1.01 4.26 -18.41
C ARG A 138 0.38 3.51 -17.24
N ASP A 139 -0.87 3.11 -17.37
CA ASP A 139 -1.60 2.34 -16.35
C ASP A 139 -0.86 1.04 -16.02
N GLY A 140 -0.42 0.31 -17.03
CA GLY A 140 0.40 -0.89 -16.86
C GLY A 140 1.71 -0.64 -16.11
N TYR A 141 2.42 0.44 -16.45
CA TYR A 141 3.65 0.83 -15.77
C TYR A 141 3.42 1.15 -14.29
N GLN A 142 2.43 1.97 -13.98
CA GLN A 142 2.10 2.36 -12.61
C GLN A 142 1.72 1.12 -11.77
N LYS A 143 0.84 0.26 -12.29
CA LYS A 143 0.46 -1.00 -11.63
C LYS A 143 1.64 -1.96 -11.44
N SER A 144 2.49 -2.12 -12.45
CA SER A 144 3.67 -2.98 -12.36
C SER A 144 4.66 -2.51 -11.29
N THR A 145 4.82 -1.19 -11.17
CA THR A 145 5.74 -0.61 -10.19
C THR A 145 5.19 -0.75 -8.78
N LEU A 146 3.88 -0.56 -8.58
CA LEU A 146 3.22 -0.88 -7.32
C LEU A 146 3.41 -2.35 -6.96
N LEU A 147 3.23 -3.28 -7.91
CA LEU A 147 3.42 -4.70 -7.64
C LEU A 147 4.86 -5.04 -7.25
N LEU A 148 5.84 -4.64 -8.07
CA LEU A 148 7.24 -5.05 -7.91
C LEU A 148 7.91 -4.45 -6.67
N ASN A 149 7.45 -3.28 -6.19
CA ASN A 149 7.95 -2.73 -4.93
C ASN A 149 7.31 -3.35 -3.68
N ASN A 150 6.14 -3.99 -3.82
CA ASN A 150 5.45 -4.66 -2.72
C ASN A 150 5.72 -6.17 -2.66
N ILE A 151 6.46 -6.73 -3.63
CA ILE A 151 6.89 -8.13 -3.65
C ILE A 151 8.41 -8.19 -3.51
N ASN A 152 8.89 -8.80 -2.43
CA ASN A 152 10.32 -9.05 -2.23
C ASN A 152 10.94 -9.80 -3.41
N PRO A 153 11.91 -9.22 -4.16
CA PRO A 153 12.82 -10.04 -4.95
C PRO A 153 13.67 -10.90 -3.99
N ARG A 154 13.82 -12.18 -4.29
CA ARG A 154 14.51 -13.19 -3.45
C ARG A 154 15.97 -12.85 -3.12
N SER A 155 16.62 -12.00 -3.90
CA SER A 155 17.98 -11.50 -3.67
C SER A 155 18.24 -10.23 -4.48
N LEU A 156 18.73 -9.17 -3.84
CA LEU A 156 19.42 -8.08 -4.53
C LEU A 156 20.89 -8.48 -4.67
N LEU A 157 21.35 -8.76 -5.89
CA LEU A 157 22.79 -8.83 -6.17
C LEU A 157 23.26 -7.40 -6.41
N SER A 158 23.86 -6.77 -5.40
CA SER A 158 24.59 -5.53 -5.59
C SER A 158 25.90 -5.85 -6.28
N VAL A 159 26.03 -5.48 -7.55
CA VAL A 159 27.32 -5.46 -8.25
C VAL A 159 27.87 -4.05 -8.06
N ALA A 160 28.99 -3.90 -7.34
CA ALA A 160 29.63 -2.59 -7.26
C ALA A 160 30.19 -2.23 -8.64
N ALA A 161 30.29 -0.94 -8.96
CA ALA A 161 30.80 -0.48 -10.27
C ALA A 161 32.24 -0.96 -10.59
N GLY A 162 32.95 -1.55 -9.62
CA GLY A 162 34.27 -2.16 -9.78
C GLY A 162 34.28 -3.69 -9.98
N ASP A 163 33.13 -4.37 -9.86
CA ASP A 163 33.05 -5.85 -9.91
C ASP A 163 32.79 -6.39 -11.34
N LEU A 164 32.76 -5.50 -12.34
CA LEU A 164 32.61 -5.83 -13.78
C LEU A 164 33.91 -5.65 -14.58
N ALA A 165 35.06 -5.55 -13.89
CA ALA A 165 36.38 -5.51 -14.51
C ALA A 165 37.02 -6.90 -14.58
#